data_AF-A0A093GFP2-F1
#
_entry.id   AF-A0A093GFP2-F1
#
_cell.length_a   1.000
_cell.length_b   1.000
_cell.length_c   1.000
_cell.angle_alpha   90.00
_cell.angle_beta   90.00
_cell.angle_gamma   90.00
#
_symmetry.space_group_name_H-M   'P 1'
#
loop_
_entity.id
_entity.type
_entity.pdbx_description
1 polymer ?
#
loop_
_entity_poly.entity_id
_entity_poly.type
_entity_poly.pdbx_seq_one_letter_code
_entity_poly.pdbx_strand_id
1 'polypeptide(L)'
;QVCVVFSEDLKCWCRAAVKSIISCTDDYQTKCFLVDYAKYLFVKSKDIRLAQEAFIQIPYRAKKCRLYGVKPMTLCISFYEDTAKMRPANRWDSAAIECFQSLLK
;
A
#
# COMPACT_ATOMS: atom_id res chain seq x y z
N GLN A 1 -15.32 8.69 -4.48
CA GLN A 1 -14.93 9.99 -5.07
C GLN A 1 -13.42 10.03 -5.31
N VAL A 2 -13.00 10.47 -6.51
CA VAL A 2 -11.59 10.75 -6.82
C VAL A 2 -11.31 12.22 -6.49
N CYS A 3 -10.20 12.47 -5.81
CA CYS A 3 -9.66 13.79 -5.51
C CYS A 3 -8.22 13.89 -6.02
N VAL A 4 -7.59 15.06 -5.87
CA VAL A 4 -6.15 15.22 -6.07
C VAL A 4 -5.49 15.73 -4.81
N VAL A 5 -4.29 15.22 -4.56
CA VAL A 5 -3.46 15.52 -3.39
C VAL A 5 -2.02 15.72 -3.84
N PHE A 6 -1.27 16.59 -3.17
CA PHE A 6 0.17 16.70 -3.41
C PHE A 6 0.90 15.61 -2.63
N SER A 7 1.72 14.82 -3.31
CA SER A 7 2.57 13.81 -2.68
C SER A 7 3.98 14.38 -2.50
N GLU A 8 4.42 14.52 -1.25
CA GLU A 8 5.77 14.97 -0.95
C GLU A 8 6.84 14.00 -1.45
N ASP A 9 6.62 12.69 -1.31
CA ASP A 9 7.56 11.66 -1.76
C ASP A 9 7.74 11.66 -3.28
N LEU A 10 6.67 11.88 -4.05
CA LEU A 10 6.69 11.90 -5.51
C LEU A 10 6.92 13.29 -6.09
N LYS A 11 6.90 14.34 -5.24
CA LYS A 11 7.01 15.75 -5.61
C LYS A 11 6.04 16.19 -6.71
N CYS A 12 4.81 15.67 -6.70
CA CYS A 12 3.80 15.99 -7.71
C CYS A 12 2.35 15.84 -7.20
N TRP A 13 1.40 16.43 -7.94
CA TRP A 13 -0.03 16.21 -7.73
C TRP A 13 -0.45 14.84 -8.24
N CYS A 14 -1.14 14.08 -7.39
CA CYS A 14 -1.56 12.72 -7.67
C CYS A 14 -3.08 12.59 -7.53
N ARG A 15 -3.68 11.74 -8.36
CA ARG A 15 -5.07 11.31 -8.16
C ARG A 15 -5.15 10.36 -6.98
N ALA A 16 -6.15 10.57 -6.13
CA ALA A 16 -6.33 9.82 -4.92
C ALA A 16 -7.79 9.45 -4.68
N ALA A 17 -7.99 8.37 -3.93
CA ALA A 17 -9.27 8.03 -3.33
C ALA A 17 -9.14 8.15 -1.82
N VAL A 18 -10.06 8.90 -1.20
CA VAL A 18 -10.19 8.96 0.26
C VAL A 18 -10.59 7.58 0.79
N LYS A 19 -9.91 7.12 1.84
CA LYS A 19 -10.14 5.79 2.45
C LYS A 19 -10.68 5.87 3.86
N SER A 20 -10.16 6.79 4.67
CA SER A 20 -10.67 7.04 6.02
C SER A 20 -10.28 8.43 6.47
N ILE A 21 -11.06 9.00 7.38
CA ILE A 21 -10.74 10.23 8.10
C ILE A 21 -10.40 9.83 9.53
N ILE A 22 -9.31 10.37 10.06
CA ILE A 22 -8.78 10.12 11.39
C ILE A 22 -8.80 11.44 12.14
N SER A 23 -9.50 11.46 13.27
CA SER A 23 -9.46 12.59 14.21
C SER A 23 -8.14 12.56 14.98
N CYS A 24 -7.34 13.61 14.85
CA CYS A 24 -6.18 13.86 15.70
C CYS A 24 -6.52 15.01 16.67
N THR A 25 -5.71 15.19 17.72
CA THR A 25 -5.93 16.18 18.79
C THR A 25 -6.15 17.60 18.28
N ASP A 26 -5.51 17.97 17.16
CA ASP A 26 -5.49 19.36 16.67
C ASP A 26 -5.99 19.50 15.21
N ASP A 27 -6.26 18.40 14.49
CA ASP A 27 -6.74 18.42 13.09
C ASP A 27 -7.33 17.07 12.66
N TYR A 28 -8.04 17.05 11.53
CA TYR A 28 -8.48 15.82 10.86
C TYR A 28 -7.50 15.43 9.76
N GLN A 29 -6.84 14.29 9.93
CA GLN A 29 -6.04 13.68 8.88
C GLN A 29 -6.88 12.76 8.02
N THR A 30 -6.70 12.82 6.72
CA THR A 30 -7.35 11.92 5.77
C THR A 30 -6.33 10.94 5.23
N LYS A 31 -6.63 9.65 5.38
CA LYS A 31 -5.91 8.58 4.71
C LYS A 31 -6.38 8.49 3.26
N CYS A 32 -5.47 8.74 2.34
CA CYS A 32 -5.69 8.71 0.91
C CYS A 32 -4.91 7.56 0.27
N PHE A 33 -5.45 6.98 -0.80
CA PHE A 33 -4.76 6.01 -1.63
C PHE A 33 -4.52 6.58 -3.02
N LEU A 34 -3.25 6.66 -3.44
CA LEU A 34 -2.85 7.11 -4.76
C LEU A 34 -3.21 6.05 -5.80
N VAL A 35 -4.27 6.30 -6.55
CA VAL A 35 -4.91 5.30 -7.42
C VAL A 35 -4.04 4.88 -8.61
N ASP A 36 -3.02 5.67 -8.92
CA ASP A 36 -2.08 5.42 -10.01
C ASP A 36 -0.74 4.85 -9.56
N TYR A 37 -0.42 4.93 -8.26
CA TYR A 37 0.88 4.55 -7.70
C TYR A 37 0.81 3.44 -6.65
N ALA A 38 -0.39 3.02 -6.24
CA ALA A 38 -0.62 2.06 -5.15
C ALA A 38 0.00 2.44 -3.79
N LYS A 39 0.19 3.73 -3.52
CA LYS A 39 0.74 4.22 -2.24
C LYS A 39 -0.35 4.82 -1.36
N TYR A 40 -0.25 4.60 -0.05
CA TYR A 40 -1.05 5.32 0.94
C TYR A 40 -0.31 6.55 1.43
N LEU A 41 -1.06 7.59 1.75
CA LEU A 41 -0.54 8.80 2.40
C LEU A 41 -1.58 9.40 3.34
N PHE A 42 -1.10 10.18 4.29
CA PHE A 42 -1.92 10.96 5.20
C PHE A 42 -1.76 12.44 4.85
N VAL A 43 -2.88 13.12 4.60
CA VAL A 43 -2.91 14.56 4.30
C VAL A 43 -3.93 15.24 5.18
N LYS A 44 -3.73 16.54 5.43
CA LYS A 44 -4.76 17.34 6.09
C LYS A 44 -5.94 17.48 5.15
N SER A 45 -7.14 17.46 5.70
CA SER A 45 -8.37 17.55 4.91
C SER A 45 -8.41 18.82 4.04
N LYS A 46 -7.84 19.92 4.56
CA LYS A 46 -7.70 21.20 3.85
C LYS A 46 -6.75 21.19 2.66
N ASP A 47 -5.92 20.16 2.49
CA ASP A 47 -4.96 20.05 1.40
C ASP A 47 -5.48 19.16 0.26
N ILE A 48 -6.67 18.57 0.42
CA ILE A 48 -7.35 17.81 -0.61
C ILE A 48 -8.02 18.79 -1.59
N ARG A 49 -7.93 18.51 -2.88
CA ARG A 49 -8.58 19.28 -3.95
C ARG A 49 -9.51 18.39 -4.76
N LEU A 50 -10.60 18.97 -5.26
CA LEU A 50 -11.49 18.27 -6.18
C LEU A 50 -10.74 17.93 -7.47
N ALA A 51 -10.91 16.71 -7.96
CA ALA A 51 -10.41 16.33 -9.27
C ALA A 51 -11.29 16.97 -10.35
N GLN A 52 -10.67 17.57 -11.37
CA GLN A 52 -11.40 17.98 -12.57
C GLN A 52 -11.94 16.76 -13.32
N GLU A 53 -13.05 16.92 -14.03
CA GLU A 53 -13.76 15.84 -14.72
C GLU A 53 -12.84 15.03 -15.65
N ALA A 54 -11.97 15.71 -16.39
CA ALA A 54 -11.00 15.06 -17.27
C ALA A 54 -10.08 14.06 -16.53
N PHE A 55 -9.77 14.30 -15.26
CA PHE A 55 -8.96 13.39 -14.44
C PHE A 55 -9.77 12.25 -13.85
N ILE A 56 -11.09 12.37 -13.73
CA ILE A 56 -11.98 11.32 -13.21
C ILE A 56 -12.15 10.23 -14.27
N GLN A 57 -12.24 10.61 -15.55
CA GLN A 57 -12.47 9.69 -16.66
C GLN A 57 -11.31 8.74 -16.95
N ILE A 58 -10.10 9.05 -16.46
CA ILE A 58 -8.94 8.18 -16.64
C ILE A 58 -9.07 6.96 -15.71
N PRO A 59 -8.92 5.72 -16.18
CA PRO A 59 -8.94 4.55 -15.29
C PRO A 59 -7.81 4.57 -14.25
N TYR A 60 -7.99 3.88 -13.13
CA TYR A 60 -6.91 3.69 -12.16
C TYR A 60 -5.77 2.89 -12.79
N ARG A 61 -4.56 3.45 -12.76
CA ARG A 61 -3.38 2.82 -13.37
C ARG A 61 -2.81 1.69 -12.51
N ALA A 62 -2.86 1.82 -11.19
CA ALA A 62 -2.39 0.77 -10.31
C ALA A 62 -3.37 -0.41 -10.29
N LYS A 63 -2.86 -1.62 -10.53
CA LYS A 63 -3.64 -2.87 -10.49
C LYS A 63 -3.12 -3.76 -9.38
N LYS A 64 -4.05 -4.28 -8.56
CA LYS A 64 -3.72 -5.24 -7.52
C LYS A 64 -3.52 -6.62 -8.15
N CYS A 65 -2.35 -7.21 -7.94
CA CYS A 65 -2.01 -8.56 -8.40
C CYS A 65 -1.34 -9.36 -7.29
N ARG A 66 -1.12 -10.65 -7.55
CA ARG A 66 -0.31 -11.56 -6.73
C ARG A 66 0.59 -12.36 -7.65
N LEU A 67 1.76 -12.75 -7.16
CA LEU A 67 2.63 -13.67 -7.89
C LEU A 67 2.00 -15.07 -7.91
N TYR A 68 1.87 -15.65 -9.10
CA TYR A 68 1.29 -16.98 -9.29
C TYR A 68 2.29 -18.06 -8.88
N GLY A 69 1.81 -19.16 -8.29
CA GLY A 69 2.64 -20.31 -7.92
C GLY A 69 3.49 -20.15 -6.65
N VAL A 70 3.43 -18.98 -5.98
CA VAL A 70 4.19 -18.74 -4.75
C VAL A 70 3.27 -18.56 -3.55
N LYS A 71 3.75 -18.94 -2.37
CA LYS A 71 3.06 -18.75 -1.09
C LYS A 71 4.07 -18.46 0.01
N PRO A 72 3.68 -17.71 1.06
CA PRO A 72 4.55 -17.47 2.19
C PRO A 72 4.89 -18.77 2.92
N MET A 73 6.15 -18.91 3.31
CA MET A 73 6.69 -20.07 4.01
C MET A 73 7.45 -19.59 5.25
N THR A 74 7.44 -20.38 6.32
CA THR A 74 8.19 -20.08 7.55
C THR A 74 8.88 -21.33 8.07
N LEU A 75 10.01 -21.15 8.76
CA LEU A 75 10.69 -22.24 9.45
C LEU A 75 9.97 -22.52 10.77
N CYS A 76 9.46 -23.74 10.92
CA CYS A 76 8.86 -24.21 12.16
C CYS A 76 9.85 -25.11 12.88
N ILE A 77 10.22 -24.73 14.11
CA ILE A 77 11.16 -25.46 14.97
C ILE A 77 10.36 -26.21 16.03
N SER A 78 10.55 -27.53 16.11
CA SER A 78 10.02 -28.38 17.17
C SER A 78 11.18 -28.86 18.04
N PHE A 79 11.22 -28.40 19.29
CA PHE A 79 12.23 -28.83 20.26
C PHE A 79 11.99 -30.28 20.73
N TYR A 80 10.74 -30.72 20.76
CA TYR A 80 10.40 -32.09 21.15
C TYR A 80 10.85 -33.11 20.10
N GLU A 81 10.65 -32.79 18.82
CA GLU A 81 11.08 -33.66 17.72
C GLU A 81 12.55 -33.43 17.31
N ASP A 82 13.23 -32.45 17.90
CA ASP A 82 14.54 -31.93 17.45
C ASP A 82 14.61 -31.71 15.93
N THR A 83 13.57 -31.09 15.36
CA THR A 83 13.49 -30.82 13.92
C THR A 83 13.15 -29.38 13.58
N ALA A 84 13.66 -28.93 12.44
CA ALA A 84 13.28 -27.67 11.80
C ALA A 84 12.74 -27.96 10.40
N LYS A 85 11.48 -27.59 10.12
CA LYS A 85 10.79 -27.89 8.85
C LYS A 85 10.15 -26.64 8.28
N MET A 86 10.27 -26.44 6.98
CA MET A 86 9.53 -25.38 6.29
C MET A 86 8.04 -25.72 6.24
N ARG A 87 7.19 -24.76 6.62
CA ARG A 87 5.73 -24.90 6.56
C ARG A 87 5.09 -23.67 5.91
N PRO A 88 3.91 -23.81 5.28
CA PRO A 88 3.15 -22.65 4.82
C PRO A 88 2.87 -21.68 5.97
N ALA A 89 3.02 -20.40 5.70
CA ALA A 89 2.67 -19.33 6.62
C ALA A 89 1.42 -18.59 6.13
N ASN A 90 0.86 -17.73 6.98
CA ASN A 90 -0.24 -16.84 6.60
C ASN A 90 0.25 -15.46 6.12
N ARG A 91 1.55 -15.15 6.28
CA ARG A 91 2.18 -13.88 5.96
C ARG A 91 3.61 -14.11 5.47
N TRP A 92 4.06 -13.27 4.55
CA TRP A 92 5.45 -13.23 4.11
C TRP A 92 6.33 -12.70 5.23
N ASP A 93 7.51 -13.30 5.38
CA ASP A 93 8.58 -12.77 6.22
C ASP A 93 9.15 -11.48 5.60
N SER A 94 9.72 -10.61 6.44
CA SER A 94 10.27 -9.33 5.99
C SER A 94 11.39 -9.51 4.97
N ALA A 95 12.23 -10.54 5.11
CA ALA A 95 13.32 -10.81 4.18
C ALA A 95 12.82 -11.22 2.79
N ALA A 96 11.76 -12.04 2.69
CA ALA A 96 11.12 -12.32 1.41
C ALA A 96 10.50 -11.07 0.76
N ILE A 97 9.92 -10.16 1.56
CA ILE A 97 9.39 -8.88 1.05
C ILE A 97 10.52 -8.02 0.48
N GLU A 98 11.63 -7.89 1.21
CA GLU A 98 12.81 -7.12 0.76
C GLU A 98 13.47 -7.75 -0.47
N CYS A 99 13.56 -9.08 -0.51
CA CYS A 99 14.05 -9.82 -1.68
C CYS A 99 13.16 -9.57 -2.91
N PHE A 100 11.83 -9.65 -2.74
CA PHE A 100 10.92 -9.33 -3.84
C PHE A 100 11.10 -7.88 -4.32
N GLN A 101 11.27 -6.92 -3.39
CA GLN A 101 11.49 -5.52 -3.74
C GLN A 101 12.82 -5.29 -4.48
N SER A 102 13.88 -6.03 -4.14
CA SER A 102 15.17 -5.90 -4.83
C SER A 102 15.12 -6.40 -6.28
N LEU A 103 14.26 -7.39 -6.57
CA LEU A 103 14.03 -7.92 -7.92
C LEU A 103 13.23 -6.97 -8.82
N LEU A 104 12.53 -5.98 -8.26
CA LEU A 104 11.74 -5.00 -9.00
C LEU A 104 12.50 -3.71 -9.33
N LYS A 105 13.78 -3.59 -8.91
CA LYS A 105 14.63 -2.42 -9.16
C LYS A 105 15.24 -2.43 -10.56
#